data_AF-A0A5U0B7Y0-F1
#
_entry.id   AF-A0A5U0B7Y0-F1
#
_cell.length_a   1.000
_cell.length_b   1.000
_cell.length_c   1.000
_cell.angle_alpha   90.00
_cell.angle_beta   90.00
_cell.angle_gamma   90.00
#
_symmetry.space_group_name_H-M   'P 1'
#
loop_
_entity.id
_entity.type
_entity.pdbx_description
1 polymer ?
#
loop_
_entity_poly.entity_id
_entity_poly.type
_entity_poly.pdbx_seq_one_letter_code
_entity_poly.pdbx_strand_id
1 'polypeptide(L)'
;MFNITNIQPTARHQSISNEASTEVPLKEEIWNKISAFFSSEHQVEAQSCIAYLCHPPETASPEEIKSKFECLRTLAFPAYADNIQYSRGGADQYCILSENSQEILSIVFNTEGYTVEGGGKSVTYTRVTESEQASSASGSKDTVNYELIWSEWVKAAPAEEAANREEAVQRMRDCLKNNKTELRLKILGLTTIPACIPEQITTLILDNNELKSLPENLQGNIKTLYASCNQLTSIPASLPDTIQEMELSINRITELPERLPSALQSLDLFHNKISFLPENLPEEL
;
A
#
# COMPACT_ATOMS: atom_id res chain seq x y z
N MET A 1 10.23 -63.18 -8.68
CA MET A 1 11.32 -62.26 -9.05
C MET A 1 11.07 -60.93 -8.36
N PHE A 2 12.02 -60.49 -7.51
CA PHE A 2 12.26 -59.14 -6.92
C PHE A 2 11.08 -58.39 -6.23
N ASN A 3 11.04 -58.19 -4.89
CA ASN A 3 11.67 -57.10 -4.06
C ASN A 3 11.37 -55.68 -4.60
N ILE A 4 10.98 -54.62 -3.85
CA ILE A 4 11.56 -54.00 -2.63
C ILE A 4 10.53 -53.01 -1.95
N THR A 5 10.49 -52.98 -0.59
CA THR A 5 10.18 -51.91 0.44
C THR A 5 8.89 -51.07 0.40
N ASN A 6 8.02 -51.00 1.44
CA ASN A 6 8.15 -50.55 2.86
C ASN A 6 8.50 -49.04 2.96
N ILE A 7 7.64 -48.15 3.49
CA ILE A 7 7.66 -47.61 4.89
C ILE A 7 6.36 -46.81 5.15
N GLN A 8 5.75 -46.98 6.33
CA GLN A 8 4.67 -46.13 6.90
C GLN A 8 5.22 -44.81 7.50
N PRO A 9 4.38 -43.83 7.92
CA PRO A 9 3.90 -43.90 9.31
C PRO A 9 2.45 -43.48 9.55
N THR A 10 1.97 -44.09 10.62
CA THR A 10 0.73 -43.98 11.38
C THR A 10 0.68 -42.71 12.24
N ALA A 11 -0.50 -42.07 12.23
CA ALA A 11 -1.35 -41.73 13.38
C ALA A 11 -0.95 -40.72 14.48
N ARG A 12 -1.95 -39.85 14.73
CA ARG A 12 -2.48 -39.33 16.02
C ARG A 12 -1.75 -38.18 16.73
N HIS A 13 -2.43 -37.05 16.92
CA HIS A 13 -3.32 -36.75 18.08
C HIS A 13 -3.89 -35.32 17.97
N GLN A 14 -5.15 -35.14 18.41
CA GLN A 14 -5.78 -33.84 18.68
C GLN A 14 -5.30 -33.27 20.03
N SER A 15 -5.20 -31.93 20.10
CA SER A 15 -5.77 -31.04 21.14
C SER A 15 -4.81 -29.96 21.65
N ILE A 16 -5.23 -28.71 21.46
CA ILE A 16 -5.10 -27.54 22.36
C ILE A 16 -3.68 -27.10 22.73
N SER A 17 -3.28 -25.90 22.32
CA SER A 17 -3.05 -24.77 23.25
C SER A 17 -2.78 -23.47 22.50
N ASN A 18 -3.52 -22.47 22.92
CA ASN A 18 -3.22 -21.07 22.81
C ASN A 18 -1.90 -20.82 23.56
N GLU A 19 -0.79 -20.65 22.86
CA GLU A 19 0.44 -20.08 23.43
C GLU A 19 0.80 -18.84 22.62
N ALA A 20 0.61 -17.68 23.25
CA ALA A 20 1.28 -16.46 22.84
C ALA A 20 2.78 -16.73 22.82
N SER A 21 3.43 -16.57 21.67
CA SER A 21 4.90 -16.60 21.56
C SER A 21 5.33 -15.78 20.36
N THR A 22 5.44 -14.47 20.59
CA THR A 22 6.61 -13.66 20.20
C THR A 22 7.29 -14.04 18.88
N GLU A 23 6.62 -13.87 17.73
CA GLU A 23 7.38 -13.65 16.50
C GLU A 23 7.97 -12.24 16.60
N VAL A 24 9.24 -12.18 16.98
CA VAL A 24 10.10 -11.02 16.76
C VAL A 24 9.96 -10.69 15.27
N PRO A 25 9.31 -9.57 14.89
CA PRO A 25 9.10 -9.25 13.49
C PRO A 25 10.48 -9.18 12.82
N LEU A 26 10.65 -9.78 11.64
CA LEU A 26 11.92 -9.89 10.87
C LEU A 26 12.84 -8.65 10.97
N LYS A 27 12.22 -7.46 10.99
CA LYS A 27 12.85 -6.15 11.22
C LYS A 27 13.68 -6.08 12.52
N GLU A 28 13.19 -6.62 13.63
CA GLU A 28 13.84 -6.62 14.94
C GLU A 28 15.00 -7.61 14.97
N GLU A 29 14.92 -8.75 14.30
CA GLU A 29 16.03 -9.69 14.20
C GLU A 29 17.18 -9.11 13.37
N ILE A 30 16.87 -8.48 12.23
CA ILE A 30 17.85 -7.78 11.41
C ILE A 30 18.43 -6.59 12.18
N TRP A 31 17.58 -5.76 12.78
CA TRP A 31 17.98 -4.60 13.58
C TRP A 31 18.92 -5.01 14.72
N ASN A 32 18.62 -6.06 15.48
CA ASN A 32 19.47 -6.52 16.58
C ASN A 32 20.88 -6.92 16.12
N LYS A 33 21.05 -7.32 14.85
CA LYS A 33 22.34 -7.70 14.28
C LYS A 33 23.13 -6.51 13.73
N ILE A 34 22.48 -5.41 13.36
CA ILE A 34 23.12 -4.22 12.75
C ILE A 34 22.94 -2.93 13.54
N SER A 35 22.26 -2.95 14.68
CA SER A 35 22.04 -1.75 15.52
C SER A 35 23.35 -1.13 16.00
N ALA A 36 24.40 -1.94 16.12
CA ALA A 36 25.76 -1.49 16.45
C ALA A 36 26.42 -0.65 15.35
N PHE A 37 25.89 -0.68 14.12
CA PHE A 37 26.46 0.07 13.00
C PHE A 37 26.08 1.56 13.04
N PHE A 38 25.04 1.91 13.81
CA PHE A 38 24.46 3.26 13.82
C PHE A 38 24.61 3.93 15.18
N SER A 39 24.89 5.23 15.18
CA SER A 39 24.86 6.04 16.40
C SER A 39 23.43 6.19 16.92
N SER A 40 23.27 6.45 18.22
CA SER A 40 21.94 6.63 18.84
C SER A 40 21.08 7.71 18.18
N GLU A 41 21.70 8.74 17.57
CA GLU A 41 20.99 9.79 16.81
C GLU A 41 20.42 9.29 15.48
N HIS A 42 21.10 8.37 14.80
CA HIS A 42 20.71 7.86 13.49
C HIS A 42 19.92 6.55 13.55
N GLN A 43 19.70 5.99 14.74
CA GLN A 43 19.01 4.71 14.89
C GLN A 43 17.56 4.72 14.38
N VAL A 44 16.83 5.82 14.58
CA VAL A 44 15.42 5.93 14.13
C VAL A 44 15.33 5.95 12.60
N GLU A 45 16.23 6.69 11.95
CA GLU A 45 16.26 6.78 10.49
C GLU A 45 16.76 5.48 9.85
N ALA A 46 17.76 4.84 10.45
CA ALA A 46 18.23 3.52 10.03
C ALA A 46 17.15 2.44 10.20
N GLN A 47 16.40 2.46 11.31
CA GLN A 47 15.25 1.58 11.51
C GLN A 47 14.17 1.76 10.43
N SER A 48 13.91 3.00 10.02
CA SER A 48 12.96 3.30 8.93
C SER A 48 13.44 2.72 7.59
N CYS A 49 14.72 2.88 7.26
CA CYS A 49 15.30 2.30 6.04
C CYS A 49 15.27 0.77 6.07
N ILE A 50 15.57 0.14 7.20
CA ILE A 50 15.52 -1.32 7.35
C ILE A 50 14.09 -1.83 7.26
N ALA A 51 13.13 -1.13 7.87
CA ALA A 51 11.72 -1.47 7.74
C ALA A 51 11.28 -1.49 6.27
N TYR A 52 11.70 -0.48 5.50
CA TYR A 52 11.45 -0.43 4.06
C TYR A 52 12.16 -1.56 3.30
N LEU A 53 13.43 -1.86 3.61
CA LEU A 53 14.19 -2.92 2.91
C LEU A 53 13.76 -4.34 3.29
N CYS A 54 13.14 -4.54 4.46
CA CYS A 54 12.58 -5.83 4.86
C CYS A 54 11.23 -6.10 4.17
N HIS A 55 10.50 -5.05 3.83
CA HIS A 55 9.20 -5.12 3.15
C HIS A 55 9.13 -4.03 2.07
N PRO A 56 9.98 -4.09 1.04
CA PRO A 56 9.90 -3.14 -0.05
C PRO A 56 8.55 -3.34 -0.77
N PRO A 57 7.87 -2.27 -1.17
CA PRO A 57 6.62 -2.38 -1.91
C PRO A 57 6.85 -3.11 -3.24
N GLU A 58 5.84 -3.82 -3.76
CA GLU A 58 5.95 -4.57 -5.02
C GLU A 58 6.28 -3.67 -6.23
N THR A 59 5.99 -2.38 -6.13
CA THR A 59 6.32 -1.34 -7.13
C THR A 59 7.69 -0.69 -6.90
N ALA A 60 8.46 -1.12 -5.89
CA ALA A 60 9.75 -0.53 -5.55
C ALA A 60 10.70 -0.61 -6.74
N SER A 61 11.12 0.55 -7.19
CA SER A 61 12.14 0.66 -8.23
C SER A 61 13.52 0.27 -7.66
N PRO A 62 14.41 -0.32 -8.48
CA PRO A 62 15.80 -0.54 -8.10
C PRO A 62 16.49 0.73 -7.57
N GLU A 63 16.11 1.89 -8.11
CA GLU A 63 16.58 3.20 -7.70
C GLU A 63 16.17 3.56 -6.26
N GLU A 64 14.94 3.26 -5.85
CA GLU A 64 14.46 3.49 -4.49
C GLU A 64 15.17 2.59 -3.48
N ILE A 65 15.30 1.30 -3.79
CA ILE A 65 16.03 0.35 -2.93
C ILE A 65 17.49 0.76 -2.81
N LYS A 66 18.13 1.15 -3.92
CA LYS A 66 19.48 1.70 -3.91
C LYS A 66 19.60 2.94 -3.02
N SER A 67 18.66 3.87 -3.11
CA SER A 67 18.64 5.07 -2.28
C SER A 67 18.57 4.75 -0.79
N LYS A 68 17.81 3.71 -0.39
CA LYS A 68 17.76 3.27 1.01
C LYS A 68 19.05 2.61 1.49
N PHE A 69 19.73 1.83 0.65
CA PHE A 69 21.06 1.30 0.96
C PHE A 69 22.12 2.39 1.08
N GLU A 70 22.10 3.41 0.21
CA GLU A 70 22.99 4.57 0.29
C GLU A 70 22.74 5.39 1.56
N CYS A 71 21.47 5.57 1.93
CA CYS A 71 21.08 6.19 3.19
C CYS A 71 21.64 5.42 4.39
N LEU A 72 21.42 4.10 4.46
CA LEU A 72 21.99 3.27 5.53
C LEU A 72 23.52 3.36 5.58
N ARG A 73 24.21 3.34 4.43
CA ARG A 73 25.67 3.47 4.39
C ARG A 73 26.16 4.81 4.92
N THR A 74 25.41 5.89 4.67
CA THR A 74 25.72 7.24 5.14
C THR A 74 25.50 7.39 6.64
N LEU A 75 24.47 6.71 7.17
CA LEU A 75 24.12 6.74 8.59
C LEU A 75 25.02 5.82 9.44
N ALA A 76 25.61 4.79 8.84
CA ALA A 76 26.51 3.86 9.51
C ALA A 76 27.87 4.48 9.85
N PHE A 77 28.51 4.00 10.91
CA PHE A 77 29.89 4.37 11.20
C PHE A 77 30.81 3.95 10.04
N PRO A 78 31.87 4.73 9.73
CA PRO A 78 32.79 4.41 8.64
C PRO A 78 33.37 2.99 8.68
N ALA A 79 33.56 2.43 9.88
CA ALA A 79 34.05 1.07 10.09
C ALA A 79 33.08 -0.02 9.61
N TYR A 80 31.79 0.29 9.49
CA TYR A 80 30.75 -0.64 9.04
C TYR A 80 30.13 -0.25 7.69
N ALA A 81 30.55 0.86 7.10
CA ALA A 81 30.08 1.30 5.79
C ALA A 81 30.36 0.25 4.69
N ASP A 82 31.49 -0.45 4.79
CA ASP A 82 31.88 -1.52 3.86
C ASP A 82 31.05 -2.82 4.03
N ASN A 83 30.34 -2.95 5.16
CA ASN A 83 29.41 -4.05 5.39
C ASN A 83 28.08 -3.84 4.66
N ILE A 84 27.80 -2.61 4.20
CA ILE A 84 26.60 -2.26 3.43
C ILE A 84 27.01 -2.16 1.96
N GLN A 85 26.81 -3.25 1.23
CA GLN A 85 27.26 -3.42 -0.14
C GLN A 85 26.11 -3.24 -1.13
N TYR A 86 26.41 -2.59 -2.25
CA TYR A 86 25.50 -2.44 -3.38
C TYR A 86 26.27 -2.71 -4.68
N SER A 87 25.66 -3.44 -5.63
CA SER A 87 26.24 -3.83 -6.93
C SER A 87 27.39 -4.83 -6.85
N ARG A 88 27.19 -5.96 -6.18
CA ARG A 88 28.18 -7.05 -6.15
C ARG A 88 28.16 -7.82 -7.49
N GLY A 89 29.25 -7.77 -8.26
CA GLY A 89 29.43 -8.61 -9.44
C GLY A 89 28.69 -8.19 -10.72
N GLY A 90 28.24 -6.93 -10.81
CA GLY A 90 27.59 -6.38 -12.03
C GLY A 90 26.12 -6.77 -12.19
N ALA A 91 25.54 -7.48 -11.22
CA ALA A 91 24.11 -7.68 -11.08
C ALA A 91 23.57 -6.74 -9.98
N ASP A 92 22.30 -6.36 -10.10
CA ASP A 92 21.55 -5.54 -9.15
C ASP A 92 21.33 -6.31 -7.82
N GLN A 93 22.41 -6.60 -7.11
CA GLN A 93 22.43 -7.28 -5.82
C GLN A 93 22.90 -6.30 -4.73
N TYR A 94 22.14 -6.25 -3.63
CA TYR A 94 22.34 -5.40 -2.48
C TYR A 94 22.45 -6.27 -1.24
N CYS A 95 23.49 -6.10 -0.43
CA CYS A 95 23.72 -6.95 0.75
C CYS A 95 24.11 -6.13 1.97
N ILE A 96 23.60 -6.53 3.13
CA ILE A 96 24.07 -6.07 4.44
C ILE A 96 24.74 -7.26 5.12
N LEU A 97 26.01 -7.10 5.47
CA LEU A 97 26.82 -8.10 6.15
C LEU A 97 26.90 -7.82 7.65
N SER A 98 27.02 -8.88 8.45
CA SER A 98 27.38 -8.79 9.86
C SER A 98 28.86 -8.48 10.03
N GLU A 99 29.28 -8.19 11.27
CA GLU A 99 30.70 -8.04 11.64
C GLU A 99 31.55 -9.26 11.26
N ASN A 100 30.93 -10.45 11.18
CA ASN A 100 31.59 -11.70 10.79
C ASN A 100 31.49 -12.01 9.28
N SER A 101 31.13 -11.02 8.45
CA SER A 101 30.93 -11.18 7.00
C SER A 101 29.83 -12.19 6.63
N GLN A 102 28.87 -12.45 7.52
CA GLN A 102 27.68 -13.25 7.19
C GLN A 102 26.58 -12.34 6.63
N GLU A 103 25.88 -12.80 5.60
CA GLU A 103 24.76 -12.06 5.02
C GLU A 103 23.60 -11.99 6.01
N ILE A 104 23.23 -10.77 6.41
CA ILE A 104 22.09 -10.48 7.28
C ILE A 104 20.85 -10.22 6.43
N LEU A 105 21.03 -9.45 5.36
CA LEU A 105 20.00 -9.09 4.38
C LEU A 105 20.64 -9.10 3.00
N SER A 106 20.02 -9.78 2.04
CA SER A 106 20.38 -9.73 0.62
C SER A 106 19.13 -9.41 -0.19
N ILE A 107 19.24 -8.49 -1.13
CA ILE A 107 18.20 -8.19 -2.12
C ILE A 107 18.82 -8.40 -3.50
N VAL A 108 18.29 -9.34 -4.27
CA VAL A 108 18.78 -9.69 -5.60
C VAL A 108 17.68 -9.38 -6.61
N PHE A 109 17.92 -8.44 -7.51
CA PHE A 109 17.01 -8.20 -8.63
C PHE A 109 17.33 -9.14 -9.79
N ASN A 110 16.28 -9.74 -10.34
CA ASN A 110 16.29 -10.60 -11.51
C ASN A 110 15.47 -9.95 -12.64
N THR A 111 15.53 -10.50 -13.85
CA THR A 111 14.72 -10.02 -14.99
C THR A 111 13.21 -10.06 -14.71
N GLU A 112 12.79 -10.97 -13.83
CA GLU A 112 11.39 -11.22 -13.46
C GLU A 112 10.99 -10.59 -12.12
N GLY A 113 11.81 -9.75 -11.46
CA GLY A 113 11.47 -9.16 -10.15
C GLY A 113 12.66 -9.06 -9.19
N TYR A 114 12.48 -9.28 -7.88
CA TYR A 114 13.57 -9.28 -6.92
C TYR A 114 13.33 -10.21 -5.72
N THR A 115 14.39 -10.78 -5.14
CA THR A 115 14.33 -11.68 -3.99
C THR A 115 15.00 -11.03 -2.79
N VAL A 116 14.31 -10.98 -1.65
CA VAL A 116 14.82 -10.48 -0.36
C VAL A 116 15.07 -11.68 0.55
N GLU A 117 16.32 -11.88 0.94
CA GLU A 117 16.75 -12.94 1.86
C GLU A 117 17.26 -12.31 3.15
N GLY A 118 16.68 -12.69 4.29
CA GLY A 118 17.10 -12.19 5.59
C GLY A 118 16.58 -13.03 6.74
N GLY A 119 17.37 -13.20 7.81
CA GLY A 119 16.95 -13.95 9.01
C GLY A 119 16.58 -15.42 8.74
N GLY A 120 17.12 -16.04 7.68
CA GLY A 120 16.76 -17.41 7.28
C GLY A 120 15.42 -17.55 6.54
N LYS A 121 14.77 -16.43 6.19
CA LYS A 121 13.58 -16.38 5.32
C LYS A 121 13.98 -15.77 3.98
N SER A 122 13.45 -16.32 2.88
CA SER A 122 13.62 -15.80 1.52
C SER A 122 12.23 -15.47 0.97
N VAL A 123 12.06 -14.25 0.46
CA VAL A 123 10.81 -13.74 -0.11
C VAL A 123 11.10 -13.27 -1.53
N THR A 124 10.49 -13.91 -2.52
CA THR A 124 10.64 -13.55 -3.94
C THR A 124 9.43 -12.76 -4.40
N TYR A 125 9.70 -11.59 -4.97
CA TYR A 125 8.73 -10.69 -5.61
C TYR A 125 8.88 -10.84 -7.12
N THR A 126 7.81 -11.24 -7.80
CA THR A 126 7.78 -11.38 -9.27
C THR A 126 7.06 -10.20 -9.91
N ARG A 127 7.71 -9.55 -10.86
CA ARG A 127 7.18 -8.49 -11.72
C ARG A 127 6.20 -9.12 -12.69
N VAL A 128 4.90 -9.05 -12.38
CA VAL A 128 3.86 -9.58 -13.25
C VAL A 128 3.84 -8.74 -14.53
N THR A 129 4.38 -9.28 -15.61
CA THR A 129 4.08 -8.77 -16.95
C THR A 129 2.69 -9.29 -17.31
N GLU A 130 1.80 -8.37 -17.66
CA GLU A 130 0.46 -8.71 -18.15
C GLU A 130 0.58 -9.52 -19.46
N SER A 131 0.64 -10.83 -19.34
CA SER A 131 0.20 -11.73 -20.39
C SER A 131 -0.18 -13.09 -19.80
N GLU A 132 -1.47 -13.37 -19.94
CA GLU A 132 -2.10 -14.68 -20.10
C GLU A 132 -2.50 -15.46 -18.83
N GLN A 133 -3.81 -15.42 -18.63
CA GLN A 133 -4.64 -16.28 -17.80
C GLN A 133 -4.25 -17.76 -17.91
N ALA A 134 -4.12 -18.46 -16.77
CA ALA A 134 -5.13 -19.44 -16.33
C ALA A 134 -4.62 -20.30 -15.15
N SER A 135 -5.57 -20.59 -14.27
CA SER A 135 -5.66 -21.75 -13.36
C SER A 135 -4.87 -21.78 -12.05
N SER A 136 -5.67 -21.99 -11.00
CA SER A 136 -5.42 -22.65 -9.70
C SER A 136 -4.86 -21.81 -8.53
N ALA A 137 -5.81 -21.34 -7.71
CA ALA A 137 -5.84 -21.28 -6.25
C ALA A 137 -4.52 -21.24 -5.46
N SER A 138 -4.26 -20.11 -4.80
CA SER A 138 -4.20 -19.97 -3.33
C SER A 138 -3.59 -18.61 -2.99
N GLY A 139 -4.43 -17.67 -2.56
CA GLY A 139 -4.02 -16.29 -2.29
C GLY A 139 -3.23 -16.12 -1.00
N SER A 140 -2.22 -15.26 -1.08
CA SER A 140 -1.87 -14.32 -0.01
C SER A 140 -1.89 -12.95 -0.65
N LYS A 141 -3.03 -12.24 -0.51
CA LYS A 141 -3.15 -10.82 -0.86
C LYS A 141 -2.21 -10.02 0.02
N ASP A 142 -1.43 -9.12 -0.55
CA ASP A 142 -0.87 -7.98 0.17
C ASP A 142 -1.99 -7.29 0.94
N THR A 143 -1.99 -7.50 2.25
CA THR A 143 -3.12 -7.08 3.06
C THR A 143 -2.90 -5.61 3.39
N VAL A 144 -3.47 -4.72 2.57
CA VAL A 144 -3.58 -3.28 2.88
C VAL A 144 -4.04 -3.14 4.33
N ASN A 145 -3.21 -2.50 5.16
CA ASN A 145 -3.53 -2.31 6.57
C ASN A 145 -4.50 -1.14 6.74
N TYR A 146 -5.77 -1.38 6.39
CA TYR A 146 -6.85 -0.41 6.50
C TYR A 146 -6.94 0.22 7.89
N GLU A 147 -6.72 -0.57 8.96
CA GLU A 147 -6.90 -0.06 10.32
C GLU A 147 -5.84 0.96 10.72
N LEU A 148 -4.60 0.82 10.26
CA LEU A 148 -3.58 1.83 10.51
C LEU A 148 -3.98 3.16 9.86
N ILE A 149 -4.36 3.11 8.57
CA ILE A 149 -4.71 4.30 7.77
C ILE A 149 -5.95 5.00 8.34
N TRP A 150 -6.98 4.23 8.67
CA TRP A 150 -8.23 4.78 9.21
C TRP A 150 -8.04 5.35 10.61
N SER A 151 -7.24 4.70 11.45
CA SER A 151 -6.92 5.20 12.80
C SER A 151 -6.15 6.52 12.75
N GLU A 152 -5.19 6.66 11.83
CA GLU A 152 -4.47 7.91 11.63
C GLU A 152 -5.38 9.03 11.10
N TRP A 153 -6.27 8.71 10.16
CA TRP A 153 -7.23 9.67 9.62
C TRP A 153 -8.23 10.16 10.69
N VAL A 154 -8.70 9.30 11.58
CA VAL A 154 -9.55 9.68 12.73
C VAL A 154 -8.75 10.52 13.73
N LYS A 155 -7.50 10.16 14.04
CA LYS A 155 -6.65 10.95 14.95
C LYS A 155 -6.37 12.36 14.43
N ALA A 156 -6.29 12.52 13.11
CA ALA A 156 -6.11 13.81 12.45
C ALA A 156 -7.41 14.63 12.35
N ALA A 157 -8.53 14.20 12.96
CA ALA A 157 -9.79 14.90 12.89
C ALA A 157 -9.79 16.22 13.69
N PRO A 158 -10.41 17.29 13.17
CA PRO A 158 -10.88 18.40 13.99
C PRO A 158 -11.82 17.89 15.11
N ALA A 159 -11.81 18.57 16.26
CA ALA A 159 -12.60 18.14 17.43
C ALA A 159 -14.10 17.99 17.14
N GLU A 160 -14.65 18.82 16.26
CA GLU A 160 -16.07 18.80 15.85
C GLU A 160 -16.39 17.71 14.82
N GLU A 161 -15.37 17.17 14.13
CA GLU A 161 -15.51 16.15 13.07
C GLU A 161 -15.15 14.73 13.57
N ALA A 162 -14.45 14.61 14.71
CA ALA A 162 -13.88 13.34 15.19
C ALA A 162 -14.92 12.21 15.33
N ALA A 163 -16.09 12.51 15.89
CA ALA A 163 -17.18 11.53 16.03
C ALA A 163 -17.71 11.06 14.65
N ASN A 164 -17.75 11.97 13.68
CA ASN A 164 -18.24 11.66 12.34
C ASN A 164 -17.20 10.85 11.54
N ARG A 165 -15.90 11.10 11.76
CA ARG A 165 -14.83 10.26 11.19
C ARG A 165 -14.87 8.85 11.77
N GLU A 166 -15.09 8.68 13.08
CA GLU A 166 -15.23 7.36 13.68
C GLU A 166 -16.44 6.60 13.09
N GLU A 167 -17.58 7.28 12.92
CA GLU A 167 -18.75 6.73 12.23
C GLU A 167 -18.43 6.33 10.78
N ALA A 168 -17.68 7.15 10.04
CA ALA A 168 -17.24 6.81 8.68
C ALA A 168 -16.36 5.54 8.66
N VAL A 169 -15.39 5.44 9.58
CA VAL A 169 -14.55 4.24 9.72
C VAL A 169 -15.38 3.02 10.08
N GLN A 170 -16.36 3.16 10.98
CA GLN A 170 -17.25 2.05 11.33
C GLN A 170 -18.01 1.54 10.10
N ARG A 171 -18.50 2.43 9.23
CA ARG A 171 -19.12 2.04 7.95
C ARG A 171 -18.15 1.35 7.01
N MET A 172 -16.90 1.78 6.95
CA MET A 172 -15.86 1.12 6.15
C MET A 172 -15.56 -0.30 6.68
N ARG A 173 -15.41 -0.46 8.00
CA ARG A 173 -15.26 -1.76 8.66
C ARG A 173 -16.44 -2.69 8.38
N ASP A 174 -17.66 -2.17 8.46
CA ASP A 174 -18.87 -2.93 8.16
C ASP A 174 -18.92 -3.36 6.68
N CYS A 175 -18.40 -2.55 5.76
CA CYS A 175 -18.31 -2.93 4.36
C CYS A 175 -17.27 -4.03 4.12
N LEU A 176 -16.11 -3.98 4.79
CA LEU A 176 -15.13 -5.07 4.79
C LEU A 176 -15.72 -6.36 5.35
N LYS A 177 -16.30 -6.30 6.55
CA LYS A 177 -16.85 -7.47 7.24
C LYS A 177 -17.97 -8.16 6.48
N ASN A 178 -18.82 -7.37 5.82
CA ASN A 178 -19.99 -7.88 5.10
C ASN A 178 -19.77 -8.00 3.59
N ASN A 179 -18.55 -7.75 3.10
CA ASN A 179 -18.20 -7.76 1.68
C ASN A 179 -19.17 -6.93 0.82
N LYS A 180 -19.56 -5.74 1.30
CA LYS A 180 -20.43 -4.83 0.55
C LYS A 180 -19.62 -4.17 -0.55
N THR A 181 -20.26 -3.92 -1.69
CA THR A 181 -19.65 -3.21 -2.83
C THR A 181 -19.98 -1.72 -2.86
N GLU A 182 -20.84 -1.27 -1.97
CA GLU A 182 -21.28 0.12 -1.86
C GLU A 182 -20.91 0.70 -0.49
N LEU A 183 -20.17 1.81 -0.48
CA LEU A 183 -19.77 2.53 0.72
C LEU A 183 -20.47 3.89 0.77
N ARG A 184 -21.29 4.10 1.80
CA ARG A 184 -22.09 5.32 1.99
C ARG A 184 -21.58 6.18 3.14
N LEU A 185 -20.88 7.26 2.81
CA LEU A 185 -20.32 8.24 3.76
C LEU A 185 -21.01 9.61 3.65
N LYS A 186 -22.26 9.65 3.18
CA LYS A 186 -23.04 10.89 3.07
C LYS A 186 -23.46 11.46 4.43
N ILE A 187 -23.61 12.79 4.49
CA ILE A 187 -24.15 13.53 5.65
C ILE A 187 -23.35 13.22 6.93
N LEU A 188 -22.03 13.37 6.85
CA LEU A 188 -21.12 13.19 7.97
C LEU A 188 -20.30 14.47 8.25
N GLY A 189 -20.51 15.56 7.50
CA GLY A 189 -19.73 16.78 7.66
C GLY A 189 -18.22 16.56 7.47
N LEU A 190 -17.84 15.55 6.68
CA LEU A 190 -16.44 15.21 6.48
C LEU A 190 -15.73 16.32 5.70
N THR A 191 -14.54 16.70 6.14
CA THR A 191 -13.70 17.69 5.44
C THR A 191 -12.66 17.04 4.54
N THR A 192 -12.28 15.79 4.83
CA THR A 192 -11.42 14.93 4.01
C THR A 192 -11.90 13.48 4.06
N ILE A 193 -11.35 12.62 3.21
CA ILE A 193 -11.52 11.15 3.29
C ILE A 193 -10.15 10.47 3.23
N PRO A 194 -9.99 9.23 3.75
CA PRO A 194 -8.75 8.48 3.56
C PRO A 194 -8.58 8.08 2.09
N ALA A 195 -7.33 8.03 1.63
CA ALA A 195 -7.00 7.64 0.26
C ALA A 195 -7.29 6.14 0.00
N CYS A 196 -7.19 5.29 1.01
CA CYS A 196 -7.41 3.85 0.87
C CYS A 196 -8.85 3.47 1.24
N ILE A 197 -9.62 3.10 0.22
CA ILE A 197 -10.97 2.55 0.34
C ILE A 197 -10.89 1.02 0.16
N PRO A 198 -11.78 0.23 0.80
CA PRO A 198 -11.78 -1.21 0.63
C PRO A 198 -11.89 -1.62 -0.85
N GLU A 199 -11.05 -2.54 -1.31
CA GLU A 199 -10.96 -2.95 -2.73
C GLU A 199 -12.27 -3.44 -3.32
N GLN A 200 -13.14 -4.06 -2.50
CA GLN A 200 -14.42 -4.56 -2.98
C GLN A 200 -15.44 -3.46 -3.28
N ILE A 201 -15.17 -2.21 -2.87
CA ILE A 201 -16.05 -1.07 -3.13
C ILE A 201 -15.97 -0.66 -4.59
N THR A 202 -17.11 -0.73 -5.26
CA THR A 202 -17.31 -0.24 -6.63
C THR A 202 -18.12 1.05 -6.66
N THR A 203 -18.89 1.34 -5.61
CA THR A 203 -19.72 2.55 -5.53
C THR A 203 -19.41 3.31 -4.26
N LEU A 204 -18.89 4.54 -4.39
CA LEU A 204 -18.54 5.42 -3.29
C LEU A 204 -19.46 6.63 -3.26
N ILE A 205 -20.17 6.81 -2.14
CA ILE A 205 -21.13 7.91 -1.96
C ILE A 205 -20.65 8.84 -0.84
N LEU A 206 -20.34 10.08 -1.20
CA LEU A 206 -19.77 11.14 -0.38
C LEU A 206 -20.67 12.39 -0.32
N ASP A 207 -21.91 12.31 -0.81
CA ASP A 207 -22.78 13.47 -0.94
C ASP A 207 -23.04 14.19 0.38
N ASN A 208 -23.26 15.50 0.31
CA ASN A 208 -23.64 16.33 1.46
C ASN A 208 -22.60 16.25 2.59
N ASN A 209 -21.34 16.52 2.26
CA ASN A 209 -20.24 16.69 3.19
C ASN A 209 -19.60 18.08 2.99
N GLU A 210 -18.47 18.32 3.64
CA GLU A 210 -17.72 19.58 3.54
C GLU A 210 -16.35 19.37 2.87
N LEU A 211 -16.26 18.38 1.97
CA LEU A 211 -15.02 18.01 1.32
C LEU A 211 -14.48 19.18 0.49
N LYS A 212 -13.26 19.59 0.79
CA LYS A 212 -12.55 20.64 0.03
C LYS A 212 -11.79 20.09 -1.16
N SER A 213 -11.34 18.84 -1.04
CA SER A 213 -10.67 18.08 -2.09
C SER A 213 -10.94 16.59 -1.89
N LEU A 214 -10.85 15.83 -2.98
CA LEU A 214 -10.67 14.38 -2.92
C LEU A 214 -9.16 14.08 -2.71
N PRO A 215 -8.79 12.92 -2.16
CA PRO A 215 -7.38 12.55 -1.96
C PRO A 215 -6.70 12.32 -3.31
N GLU A 216 -5.44 12.75 -3.42
CA GLU A 216 -4.56 12.32 -4.51
C GLU A 216 -4.28 10.82 -4.34
N ASN A 217 -4.39 10.06 -5.43
CA ASN A 217 -4.28 8.60 -5.46
C ASN A 217 -5.33 7.91 -4.60
N LEU A 218 -6.61 8.24 -4.80
CA LEU A 218 -7.71 7.46 -4.23
C LEU A 218 -7.57 6.00 -4.70
N GLN A 219 -7.32 5.08 -3.77
CA GLN A 219 -7.13 3.66 -4.05
C GLN A 219 -8.45 2.92 -3.90
N GLY A 220 -8.68 1.97 -4.80
CA GLY A 220 -9.86 1.10 -4.80
C GLY A 220 -10.29 0.76 -6.23
N ASN A 221 -11.32 -0.06 -6.37
CA ASN A 221 -11.89 -0.44 -7.66
C ASN A 221 -13.21 0.31 -7.93
N ILE A 222 -13.20 1.61 -7.67
CA ILE A 222 -14.40 2.46 -7.72
C ILE A 222 -14.79 2.67 -9.18
N LYS A 223 -16.04 2.32 -9.50
CA LYS A 223 -16.67 2.55 -10.81
C LYS A 223 -17.60 3.76 -10.79
N THR A 224 -18.25 4.01 -9.65
CA THR A 224 -19.23 5.08 -9.49
C THR A 224 -18.86 5.92 -8.28
N LEU A 225 -18.69 7.22 -8.50
CA LEU A 225 -18.37 8.21 -7.45
C LEU A 225 -19.45 9.29 -7.40
N TYR A 226 -20.16 9.36 -6.28
CA TYR A 226 -21.09 10.45 -5.99
C TYR A 226 -20.49 11.34 -4.89
N ALA A 227 -20.26 12.61 -5.20
CA ALA A 227 -19.74 13.60 -4.25
C ALA A 227 -20.45 14.96 -4.41
N SER A 228 -21.75 14.92 -4.67
CA SER A 228 -22.59 16.10 -4.83
C SER A 228 -22.77 16.87 -3.52
N CYS A 229 -23.03 18.18 -3.59
CA CYS A 229 -23.20 19.04 -2.41
C CYS A 229 -21.98 19.02 -1.47
N ASN A 230 -20.79 19.30 -2.00
CA ASN A 230 -19.55 19.44 -1.25
C ASN A 230 -18.92 20.83 -1.46
N GLN A 231 -17.67 21.02 -1.07
CA GLN A 231 -16.91 22.26 -1.26
C GLN A 231 -15.69 22.07 -2.17
N LEU A 232 -15.73 21.07 -3.07
CA LEU A 232 -14.61 20.71 -3.93
C LEU A 232 -14.24 21.88 -4.83
N THR A 233 -12.96 22.27 -4.85
CA THR A 233 -12.45 23.35 -5.72
C THR A 233 -11.76 22.84 -6.98
N SER A 234 -11.32 21.58 -6.97
CA SER A 234 -10.65 20.91 -8.08
C SER A 234 -10.93 19.40 -8.01
N ILE A 235 -10.65 18.71 -9.11
CA ILE A 235 -10.65 17.24 -9.19
C ILE A 235 -9.17 16.80 -9.24
N PRO A 236 -8.74 15.81 -8.42
CA PRO A 236 -7.38 15.28 -8.49
C PRO A 236 -7.06 14.70 -9.86
N ALA A 237 -5.80 14.81 -10.29
CA ALA A 237 -5.35 14.23 -11.56
C ALA A 237 -5.18 12.70 -11.50
N SER A 238 -5.12 12.14 -10.29
CA SER A 238 -4.81 10.72 -10.04
C SER A 238 -6.01 9.96 -9.43
N LEU A 239 -7.19 10.12 -10.04
CA LEU A 239 -8.35 9.29 -9.70
C LEU A 239 -8.25 7.89 -10.37
N PRO A 240 -8.87 6.84 -9.80
CA PRO A 240 -8.89 5.52 -10.40
C PRO A 240 -9.40 5.56 -11.85
N ASP A 241 -8.62 4.99 -12.77
CA ASP A 241 -9.02 4.82 -14.18
C ASP A 241 -10.24 3.92 -14.35
N THR A 242 -10.63 3.18 -13.31
CA THR A 242 -11.80 2.31 -13.27
C THR A 242 -13.12 3.07 -13.12
N ILE A 243 -13.09 4.38 -12.82
CA ILE A 243 -14.29 5.19 -12.66
C ILE A 243 -14.96 5.41 -14.02
N GLN A 244 -16.25 5.04 -14.06
CA GLN A 244 -17.14 5.16 -15.21
C GLN A 244 -18.13 6.31 -15.04
N GLU A 245 -18.56 6.58 -13.81
CA GLU A 245 -19.55 7.61 -13.50
C GLU A 245 -19.06 8.50 -12.36
N MET A 246 -19.07 9.82 -12.57
CA MET A 246 -18.82 10.82 -11.54
C MET A 246 -19.94 11.85 -11.46
N GLU A 247 -20.56 11.98 -10.28
CA GLU A 247 -21.49 13.06 -9.97
C GLU A 247 -20.85 14.01 -8.96
N LEU A 248 -20.50 15.21 -9.44
CA LEU A 248 -19.79 16.24 -8.68
C LEU A 248 -20.61 17.53 -8.61
N SER A 249 -21.93 17.40 -8.66
CA SER A 249 -22.86 18.53 -8.72
C SER A 249 -22.88 19.35 -7.44
N ILE A 250 -23.15 20.65 -7.57
CA ILE A 250 -23.21 21.59 -6.44
C ILE A 250 -21.90 21.56 -5.65
N ASN A 251 -20.82 21.93 -6.32
CA ASN A 251 -19.47 22.07 -5.76
C ASN A 251 -18.92 23.46 -6.12
N ARG A 252 -17.61 23.68 -5.99
CA ARG A 252 -16.93 24.94 -6.30
C ARG A 252 -15.79 24.75 -7.31
N ILE A 253 -15.88 23.70 -8.14
CA ILE A 253 -14.83 23.31 -9.08
C ILE A 253 -14.66 24.43 -10.12
N THR A 254 -13.43 24.93 -10.27
CA THR A 254 -13.11 26.01 -11.21
C THR A 254 -12.48 25.51 -12.51
N GLU A 255 -11.83 24.36 -12.46
CA GLU A 255 -11.11 23.75 -13.57
C GLU A 255 -11.16 22.23 -13.47
N LEU A 256 -11.04 21.57 -14.62
CA LEU A 256 -10.87 20.13 -14.73
C LEU A 256 -9.38 19.80 -14.96
N PRO A 257 -8.88 18.66 -14.45
CA PRO A 257 -7.52 18.22 -14.74
C PRO A 257 -7.34 17.95 -16.23
N GLU A 258 -6.10 17.98 -16.71
CA GLU A 258 -5.76 17.63 -18.10
C GLU A 258 -6.13 16.19 -18.47
N ARG A 259 -6.23 15.32 -17.46
CA ARG A 259 -6.57 13.91 -17.61
C ARG A 259 -7.67 13.54 -16.63
N LEU A 260 -8.79 13.05 -17.16
CA LEU A 260 -9.86 12.41 -16.43
C LEU A 260 -9.66 10.88 -16.48
N PRO A 261 -10.33 10.10 -15.61
CA PRO A 261 -10.31 8.64 -15.68
C PRO A 261 -10.61 8.14 -17.09
N SER A 262 -9.79 7.22 -17.59
CA SER A 262 -9.89 6.75 -18.98
C SER A 262 -11.19 5.98 -19.29
N ALA A 263 -11.78 5.30 -18.31
CA ALA A 263 -13.05 4.59 -18.48
C ALA A 263 -14.30 5.46 -18.22
N LEU A 264 -14.15 6.78 -18.08
CA LEU A 264 -15.25 7.66 -17.72
C LEU A 264 -16.26 7.81 -18.87
N GLN A 265 -17.52 7.52 -18.57
CA GLN A 265 -18.66 7.54 -19.50
C GLN A 265 -19.71 8.59 -19.13
N SER A 266 -19.72 9.04 -17.87
CA SER A 266 -20.65 10.06 -17.39
C SER A 266 -20.00 10.97 -16.36
N LEU A 267 -20.11 12.28 -16.59
CA LEU A 267 -19.59 13.32 -15.70
C LEU A 267 -20.64 14.41 -15.50
N ASP A 268 -21.19 14.50 -14.30
CA ASP A 268 -22.06 15.61 -13.91
C ASP A 268 -21.29 16.63 -13.09
N LEU A 269 -21.29 17.87 -13.58
CA LEU A 269 -20.62 19.03 -12.98
C LEU A 269 -21.60 20.19 -12.78
N PHE A 270 -22.92 19.91 -12.77
CA PHE A 270 -23.95 20.92 -12.59
C PHE A 270 -23.69 21.78 -11.35
N HIS A 271 -23.93 23.09 -11.43
CA HIS A 271 -23.68 24.04 -10.33
C HIS A 271 -22.22 24.03 -9.80
N ASN A 272 -21.25 24.04 -10.70
CA ASN A 272 -19.84 24.37 -10.42
C ASN A 272 -19.47 25.76 -10.96
N LYS A 273 -18.17 26.11 -10.93
CA LYS A 273 -17.61 27.39 -11.40
C LYS A 273 -16.66 27.22 -12.59
N ILE A 274 -16.88 26.17 -13.38
CA ILE A 274 -16.01 25.80 -14.50
C ILE A 274 -16.17 26.84 -15.61
N SER A 275 -15.03 27.40 -16.03
CA SER A 275 -14.99 28.40 -17.11
C SER A 275 -14.46 27.84 -18.43
N PHE A 276 -13.68 26.76 -18.37
CA PHE A 276 -13.05 26.12 -19.52
C PHE A 276 -13.09 24.60 -19.37
N LEU A 277 -13.18 23.90 -20.50
CA LEU A 277 -13.02 22.46 -20.58
C LEU A 277 -11.62 22.14 -21.13
N PRO A 278 -10.99 21.03 -20.70
CA PRO A 278 -9.70 20.59 -21.23
C PRO A 278 -9.86 20.18 -22.70
N GLU A 279 -8.78 20.26 -23.47
CA GLU A 279 -8.81 19.91 -24.91
C GLU A 279 -9.08 18.42 -25.14
N ASN A 280 -8.67 17.56 -24.20
CA ASN A 280 -8.79 16.11 -24.29
C ASN A 280 -9.74 15.58 -23.22
N LEU A 281 -11.00 15.36 -23.60
CA LEU A 281 -11.96 14.60 -22.80
C LEU A 281 -11.90 13.11 -23.20
N PRO A 282 -12.24 12.18 -22.29
CA PRO A 282 -12.35 10.76 -22.62
C PRO A 282 -13.28 10.54 -23.82
N GLU A 283 -12.94 9.62 -24.72
CA GLU A 283 -13.72 9.37 -25.95
C GLU A 283 -15.15 8.88 -25.67
N GLU A 284 -15.37 8.23 -24.52
CA GLU A 284 -16.66 7.66 -24.13
C GLU A 284 -17.57 8.64 -23.37
N LEU A 285 -17.12 9.89 -23.10
CA LEU A 285 -17.81 10.89 -22.29
C LEU A 285 -18.84 11.74 -23.04
#